data_AF-A0A2P6P972-F1
#
_entry.id   AF-A0A2P6P972-F1
#
_cell.length_a   1.000
_cell.length_b   1.000
_cell.length_c   1.000
_cell.angle_alpha   90.00
_cell.angle_beta   90.00
_cell.angle_gamma   90.00
#
_symmetry.space_group_name_H-M   'P 1'
#
loop_
_entity.id
_entity.type
_entity.pdbx_description
1 polymer ?
#
loop_
_entity_poly.entity_id
_entity_poly.type
_entity_poly.pdbx_seq_one_letter_code
_entity_poly.pdbx_strand_id
1 'polypeptide(L)'
;MASSSSYPETLDALLSSICNLIPIRLESTNYFIWSRRMTIIFNAHGLRGYVDGSIKTPDKFALNAQGEPTAQLTSDFKLWRRYDAGVKVVINATLSSSALPHIIGSDTARDLWLTLERRFTSMSNFNILKYRSDLQTITKGGDSVTVYVGRIDEIRTKLAGFSVMMDDAEMIGHALRGLPEEYEAFRNSITARNEPLLLNEFYVLLLAEEASILAGNQ
;
A
#
# COMPACT_ATOMS: atom_id res chain seq x y z
N MET A 1 -48.38 -4.60 -16.73
CA MET A 1 -47.03 -4.33 -17.23
C MET A 1 -46.10 -4.39 -16.03
N ALA A 2 -45.35 -5.48 -15.89
CA ALA A 2 -44.49 -5.72 -14.74
C ALA A 2 -43.27 -4.81 -14.81
N SER A 3 -43.15 -3.89 -13.87
CA SER A 3 -41.93 -3.12 -13.63
C SER A 3 -40.88 -4.09 -13.05
N SER A 4 -40.18 -4.80 -13.93
CA SER A 4 -38.98 -5.55 -13.55
C SER A 4 -37.91 -4.52 -13.19
N SER A 5 -37.81 -4.21 -11.90
CA SER A 5 -36.60 -3.67 -11.29
C SER A 5 -35.50 -4.71 -11.52
N SER A 6 -34.86 -4.70 -12.70
CA SER A 6 -33.69 -5.53 -12.97
C SER A 6 -32.55 -4.96 -12.14
N TYR A 7 -32.29 -5.60 -11.01
CA TYR A 7 -31.06 -5.43 -10.26
C TYR A 7 -29.91 -5.64 -11.24
N PRO A 8 -28.97 -4.69 -11.38
CA PRO A 8 -27.81 -4.94 -12.20
C PRO A 8 -26.94 -5.95 -11.45
N GLU A 9 -26.83 -7.16 -12.03
CA GLU A 9 -26.06 -8.32 -11.54
C GLU A 9 -24.67 -7.95 -10.99
N THR A 10 -24.12 -6.84 -11.48
CA THR A 10 -22.84 -6.25 -11.07
C THR A 10 -22.72 -5.97 -9.57
N LEU A 11 -23.78 -5.49 -8.89
CA LEU A 11 -23.67 -5.11 -7.47
C LEU A 11 -23.78 -6.33 -6.56
N ASP A 12 -24.69 -7.26 -6.87
CA ASP A 12 -24.86 -8.48 -6.10
C ASP A 12 -23.66 -9.43 -6.28
N ALA A 13 -23.10 -9.51 -7.50
CA ALA A 13 -21.86 -10.22 -7.76
C ALA A 13 -20.67 -9.59 -7.01
N LEU A 14 -20.62 -8.27 -6.91
CA LEU A 14 -19.57 -7.57 -6.15
C LEU A 14 -19.74 -7.79 -4.64
N LEU A 15 -20.95 -7.73 -4.09
CA LEU A 15 -21.21 -8.03 -2.68
C LEU A 15 -20.90 -9.50 -2.34
N SER A 16 -21.19 -10.43 -3.24
CA SER A 16 -20.80 -11.84 -3.12
C SER A 16 -19.28 -12.03 -3.21
N SER A 17 -18.62 -11.29 -4.10
CA SER A 17 -17.15 -11.30 -4.26
C SER A 17 -16.44 -10.72 -3.03
N ILE A 18 -17.01 -9.72 -2.35
CA ILE A 18 -16.46 -9.15 -1.11
C ILE A 18 -16.26 -10.21 -0.04
N CYS A 19 -17.21 -11.14 0.13
CA CYS A 19 -17.08 -12.25 1.08
C CYS A 19 -15.85 -13.13 0.77
N ASN A 20 -15.45 -13.21 -0.50
CA ASN A 20 -14.27 -13.95 -0.96
C ASN A 20 -12.99 -13.08 -1.01
N LEU A 21 -13.11 -11.75 -0.92
CA LEU A 21 -12.02 -10.76 -1.02
C LEU A 21 -11.51 -10.27 0.35
N ILE A 22 -11.84 -10.97 1.45
CA ILE A 22 -11.29 -10.74 2.79
C ILE A 22 -9.95 -11.49 2.98
N PRO A 23 -8.83 -11.03 2.41
CA PRO A 23 -7.55 -11.28 3.08
C PRO A 23 -6.77 -10.03 3.48
N ILE A 24 -7.14 -8.82 3.04
CA ILE A 24 -6.34 -7.61 3.34
C ILE A 24 -7.23 -6.48 3.85
N ARG A 25 -7.07 -6.15 5.13
CA ARG A 25 -7.65 -4.96 5.75
C ARG A 25 -6.70 -3.78 5.56
N LEU A 26 -7.24 -2.60 5.27
CA LEU A 26 -6.44 -1.38 5.19
C LEU A 26 -5.88 -1.04 6.57
N GLU A 27 -4.55 -1.01 6.66
CA GLU A 27 -3.75 -0.65 7.82
C GLU A 27 -2.82 0.51 7.48
N SER A 28 -2.11 1.04 8.48
CA SER A 28 -1.20 2.19 8.31
C SER A 28 -0.01 1.93 7.37
N THR A 29 0.28 0.67 7.06
CA THR A 29 1.48 0.23 6.35
C THR A 29 1.22 -0.32 4.95
N ASN A 30 -0.03 -0.58 4.57
CA ASN A 30 -0.33 -1.36 3.36
C ASN A 30 -1.21 -0.62 2.35
N TYR A 31 -1.36 0.70 2.48
CA TYR A 31 -2.28 1.49 1.65
C TYR A 31 -2.07 1.30 0.15
N PHE A 32 -0.83 1.29 -0.35
CA PHE A 32 -0.55 1.09 -1.78
C PHE A 32 -1.02 -0.29 -2.29
N ILE A 33 -0.82 -1.33 -1.49
CA ILE A 33 -1.25 -2.70 -1.83
C ILE A 33 -2.78 -2.77 -1.81
N TRP A 34 -3.40 -2.20 -0.77
CA TRP A 34 -4.85 -2.16 -0.61
C TRP A 34 -5.51 -1.36 -1.75
N SER A 35 -5.04 -0.14 -2.03
CA SER A 35 -5.63 0.74 -3.04
C SER A 35 -5.50 0.16 -4.45
N ARG A 36 -4.38 -0.51 -4.76
CA ARG A 36 -4.20 -1.22 -6.03
C ARG A 36 -5.20 -2.36 -6.18
N ARG A 37 -5.41 -3.17 -5.14
CA ARG A 37 -6.38 -4.28 -5.18
C ARG A 37 -7.81 -3.77 -5.34
N MET A 38 -8.20 -2.78 -4.55
CA MET A 38 -9.52 -2.15 -4.66
C MET A 38 -9.75 -1.55 -6.05
N THR A 39 -8.72 -0.95 -6.64
CA THR A 39 -8.78 -0.43 -8.02
C THR A 39 -9.09 -1.55 -9.03
N ILE A 40 -8.43 -2.70 -8.93
CA ILE A 40 -8.67 -3.85 -9.82
C ILE A 40 -10.10 -4.37 -9.67
N ILE A 41 -10.59 -4.50 -8.43
CA ILE A 41 -11.96 -4.94 -8.15
C ILE A 41 -12.97 -3.95 -8.77
N PHE A 42 -12.81 -2.65 -8.50
CA PHE A 42 -13.73 -1.66 -9.05
C PHE A 42 -13.67 -1.57 -10.57
N ASN A 43 -12.50 -1.78 -11.19
CA ASN A 43 -12.39 -1.87 -12.65
C ASN A 43 -13.16 -3.06 -13.20
N ALA A 44 -13.00 -4.25 -12.60
CA ALA A 44 -13.67 -5.47 -13.04
C ALA A 44 -15.20 -5.37 -13.02
N HIS A 45 -15.75 -4.53 -12.13
CA HIS A 45 -17.20 -4.31 -11.99
C HIS A 45 -17.68 -2.97 -12.59
N GLY A 46 -16.83 -2.22 -13.30
CA GLY A 46 -17.19 -0.92 -13.89
C GLY A 46 -17.51 0.19 -12.87
N LEU A 47 -17.08 0.02 -11.61
CA LEU A 47 -17.36 0.95 -10.51
C LEU A 47 -16.24 1.96 -10.24
N ARG A 48 -15.10 1.84 -10.94
CA ARG A 48 -13.94 2.72 -10.75
C ARG A 48 -14.29 4.20 -10.84
N GLY A 49 -15.24 4.54 -11.71
CA GLY A 49 -15.65 5.92 -11.92
C GLY A 49 -16.25 6.62 -10.70
N TYR A 50 -16.75 5.85 -9.71
CA TYR A 50 -17.27 6.40 -8.46
C TYR A 50 -16.17 6.82 -7.48
N VAL A 51 -14.96 6.27 -7.59
CA VAL A 51 -13.83 6.61 -6.70
C VAL A 51 -12.87 7.61 -7.32
N ASP A 52 -12.61 7.52 -8.64
CA ASP A 52 -11.77 8.51 -9.34
C ASP A 52 -12.56 9.75 -9.76
N GLY A 53 -13.90 9.63 -9.78
CA GLY A 53 -14.82 10.72 -10.07
C GLY A 53 -15.00 11.04 -11.55
N SER A 54 -14.64 10.11 -12.44
CA SER A 54 -15.05 10.15 -13.84
C SER A 54 -16.57 10.00 -14.00
N ILE A 55 -17.25 9.30 -13.09
CA ILE A 55 -18.71 9.29 -12.99
C ILE A 55 -19.15 10.44 -12.08
N LYS A 56 -19.72 11.49 -12.69
CA LYS A 56 -20.23 12.65 -11.96
C LYS A 56 -21.58 12.36 -11.32
N THR A 57 -21.84 13.03 -10.20
CA THR A 57 -23.15 13.01 -9.54
C THR A 57 -24.21 13.60 -10.48
N PRO A 58 -25.27 12.86 -10.83
CA PRO A 58 -26.37 13.37 -11.65
C PRO A 58 -27.19 14.43 -10.90
N ASP A 59 -27.99 15.18 -11.66
CA ASP A 59 -28.91 16.16 -11.08
C ASP A 59 -29.89 15.48 -10.12
N LYS A 60 -29.92 15.99 -8.90
CA LYS A 60 -30.68 15.38 -7.80
C LYS A 60 -32.17 15.45 -8.04
N PHE A 61 -32.65 16.57 -8.56
CA PHE A 61 -34.07 16.90 -8.66
C PHE A 61 -34.50 17.01 -10.13
N ALA A 62 -35.63 16.40 -10.47
CA ALA A 62 -36.21 16.49 -11.81
C ALA A 62 -36.71 17.91 -12.08
N LEU A 63 -36.68 18.34 -13.34
CA LEU A 63 -37.20 19.64 -13.75
C LEU A 63 -38.68 19.52 -14.16
N ASN A 64 -39.48 20.54 -13.88
CA ASN A 64 -40.84 20.66 -14.40
C ASN A 64 -40.85 21.08 -15.88
N ALA A 65 -42.04 21.22 -16.48
CA ALA A 65 -42.18 21.64 -17.89
C ALA A 65 -41.65 23.07 -18.16
N GLN A 66 -41.44 23.86 -17.11
CA GLN A 66 -40.90 25.23 -17.14
C GLN A 66 -39.39 25.27 -16.86
N GLY A 67 -38.73 24.12 -16.64
CA GLY A 67 -37.31 24.03 -16.35
C GLY A 67 -36.92 24.30 -14.89
N GLU A 68 -37.88 24.35 -13.96
CA GLU A 68 -37.63 24.60 -12.54
C GLU A 68 -37.47 23.28 -11.75
N PRO A 69 -36.59 23.22 -10.73
CA PRO A 69 -36.40 22.03 -9.91
C PRO A 69 -37.67 21.65 -9.12
N THR A 70 -38.05 20.38 -9.23
CA THR A 70 -39.14 19.80 -8.43
C THR A 70 -38.58 19.13 -7.17
N ALA A 71 -39.45 18.75 -6.23
CA ALA A 71 -39.04 17.91 -5.09
C ALA A 71 -38.75 16.44 -5.48
N GLN A 72 -39.01 16.04 -6.72
CA GLN A 72 -38.89 14.65 -7.17
C GLN A 72 -37.45 14.31 -7.53
N LEU A 73 -36.92 13.24 -6.94
CA LEU A 73 -35.58 12.75 -7.28
C LEU A 73 -35.55 12.10 -8.68
N THR A 74 -34.52 12.39 -9.46
CA THR A 74 -34.30 11.75 -10.77
C THR A 74 -34.02 10.25 -10.61
N SER A 75 -34.38 9.45 -11.62
CA SER A 75 -34.04 8.02 -11.69
C SER A 75 -32.53 7.82 -11.62
N ASP A 76 -31.78 8.67 -12.32
CA ASP A 76 -30.35 8.55 -12.51
C ASP A 76 -29.61 8.86 -11.21
N PHE A 77 -30.06 9.87 -10.46
CA PHE A 77 -29.52 10.15 -9.13
C PHE A 77 -29.80 9.01 -8.13
N LYS A 78 -30.98 8.38 -8.17
CA LYS A 78 -31.28 7.21 -7.32
C LYS A 78 -30.38 6.04 -7.65
N LEU A 79 -30.17 5.75 -8.94
CA LEU A 79 -29.30 4.67 -9.40
C LEU A 79 -27.84 4.96 -9.02
N TRP A 80 -27.35 6.17 -9.31
CA TRP A 80 -26.01 6.61 -8.92
C TRP A 80 -25.78 6.47 -7.42
N ARG A 81 -26.72 6.94 -6.60
CA ARG A 81 -26.63 6.84 -5.13
C ARG A 81 -26.54 5.39 -4.65
N ARG A 82 -27.22 4.46 -5.33
CA ARG A 82 -27.18 3.04 -5.00
C ARG A 82 -25.80 2.43 -5.27
N TYR A 83 -25.21 2.74 -6.41
CA TYR A 83 -23.85 2.30 -6.73
C TYR A 83 -22.80 2.94 -5.83
N ASP A 84 -22.92 4.25 -5.57
CA ASP A 84 -22.06 4.97 -4.61
C ASP A 84 -22.12 4.31 -3.21
N ALA A 85 -23.32 3.99 -2.73
CA ALA A 85 -23.50 3.27 -1.47
C ALA A 85 -22.86 1.87 -1.50
N GLY A 86 -23.01 1.14 -2.60
CA GLY A 86 -22.39 -0.17 -2.80
C GLY A 86 -20.86 -0.11 -2.71
N VAL A 87 -20.25 0.85 -3.40
CA VAL A 87 -18.79 1.08 -3.33
C VAL A 87 -18.36 1.44 -1.91
N LYS A 88 -19.11 2.28 -1.20
CA LYS A 88 -18.82 2.60 0.21
C LYS A 88 -18.88 1.36 1.10
N VAL A 89 -19.86 0.48 0.91
CA VAL A 89 -19.95 -0.79 1.66
C VAL A 89 -18.71 -1.65 1.43
N VAL A 90 -18.24 -1.76 0.19
CA VAL A 90 -17.01 -2.51 -0.15
C VAL A 90 -15.81 -1.93 0.57
N ILE A 91 -15.61 -0.61 0.45
CA ILE A 91 -14.46 0.04 1.08
C ILE A 91 -14.52 -0.20 2.59
N ASN A 92 -15.67 0.06 3.21
CA ASN A 92 -15.87 -0.09 4.65
C ASN A 92 -15.61 -1.53 5.15
N ALA A 93 -16.04 -2.54 4.40
CA ALA A 93 -15.81 -3.95 4.73
C ALA A 93 -14.32 -4.34 4.72
N THR A 94 -13.48 -3.57 4.01
CA THR A 94 -12.03 -3.80 3.92
C THR A 94 -11.21 -2.90 4.84
N LEU A 95 -11.84 -2.09 5.69
CA LEU A 95 -11.11 -1.25 6.66
C LEU A 95 -10.78 -2.02 7.93
N SER A 96 -9.59 -1.78 8.49
CA SER A 96 -9.28 -2.19 9.86
C SER A 96 -9.95 -1.26 10.88
N SER A 97 -10.05 -1.71 12.12
CA SER A 97 -10.65 -0.91 13.21
C SER A 97 -9.95 0.44 13.42
N SER A 98 -8.65 0.55 13.10
CA SER A 98 -7.89 1.79 13.20
C SER A 98 -8.16 2.76 12.03
N ALA A 99 -8.68 2.28 10.90
CA ALA A 99 -9.02 3.10 9.74
C ALA A 99 -10.46 3.65 9.79
N LEU A 100 -11.39 2.97 10.46
CA LEU A 100 -12.81 3.35 10.54
C LEU A 100 -13.06 4.79 11.06
N PRO A 101 -12.37 5.29 12.11
CA PRO A 101 -12.62 6.65 12.60
C PRO A 101 -12.29 7.74 11.57
N HIS A 102 -11.45 7.44 10.59
CA HIS A 102 -10.96 8.42 9.62
C HIS A 102 -11.94 8.69 8.47
N ILE A 103 -12.95 7.85 8.27
CA ILE A 103 -13.94 8.01 7.19
C ILE A 103 -15.23 8.70 7.63
N ILE A 104 -15.33 9.07 8.92
CA ILE A 104 -16.50 9.76 9.48
C ILE A 104 -16.69 11.10 8.74
N GLY A 105 -17.91 11.34 8.25
CA GLY A 105 -18.27 12.55 7.50
C GLY A 105 -18.01 12.47 5.99
N SER A 106 -17.61 11.32 5.44
CA SER A 106 -17.51 11.14 4.00
C SER A 106 -18.88 10.86 3.37
N ASP A 107 -19.37 11.79 2.54
CA ASP A 107 -20.70 11.71 1.95
C ASP A 107 -20.77 10.76 0.73
N THR A 108 -19.73 10.75 -0.09
CA THR A 108 -19.64 9.93 -1.31
C THR A 108 -18.50 8.91 -1.22
N ALA A 109 -18.55 7.88 -2.06
CA ALA A 109 -17.45 6.92 -2.23
C ALA A 109 -16.14 7.62 -2.63
N ARG A 110 -16.23 8.68 -3.42
CA ARG A 110 -15.09 9.52 -3.80
C ARG A 110 -14.50 10.24 -2.58
N ASP A 111 -15.32 10.89 -1.76
CA ASP A 111 -14.84 11.60 -0.59
C ASP A 111 -14.15 10.64 0.39
N LEU A 112 -14.74 9.47 0.56
CA LEU A 112 -14.20 8.40 1.37
C LEU A 112 -12.84 7.93 0.83
N TRP A 113 -12.75 7.66 -0.48
CA TRP A 113 -11.51 7.25 -1.14
C TRP A 113 -10.40 8.30 -0.97
N LEU A 114 -10.69 9.56 -1.25
CA LEU A 114 -9.73 10.66 -1.14
C LEU A 114 -9.28 10.91 0.30
N THR A 115 -10.18 10.74 1.28
CA THR A 115 -9.85 10.88 2.70
C THR A 115 -8.85 9.81 3.14
N LEU A 116 -9.10 8.55 2.76
CA LEU A 116 -8.16 7.45 3.00
C LEU A 116 -6.84 7.67 2.25
N GLU A 117 -6.90 8.04 0.98
CA GLU A 117 -5.71 8.34 0.17
C GLU A 117 -4.82 9.39 0.81
N ARG A 118 -5.37 10.55 1.15
CA ARG A 118 -4.61 11.65 1.75
C ARG A 118 -3.97 11.22 3.07
N ARG A 119 -4.74 10.56 3.93
CA ARG A 119 -4.28 10.16 5.27
C ARG A 119 -3.17 9.11 5.19
N PHE A 120 -3.45 8.01 4.50
CA PHE A 120 -2.56 6.85 4.50
C PHE A 120 -1.37 7.02 3.55
N THR A 121 -1.49 7.82 2.47
CA THR A 121 -0.33 8.20 1.64
C THR A 121 0.64 9.09 2.42
N SER A 122 0.13 10.05 3.20
CA SER A 122 1.00 10.91 4.02
C SER A 122 1.79 10.11 5.06
N MET A 123 1.12 9.17 5.75
CA MET A 123 1.79 8.27 6.69
C MET A 123 2.76 7.32 5.99
N SER A 124 2.38 6.79 4.81
CA SER A 124 3.25 5.93 4.02
C SER A 124 4.51 6.67 3.57
N ASN A 125 4.39 7.90 3.07
CA ASN A 125 5.52 8.73 2.65
C ASN A 125 6.45 9.04 3.82
N PHE A 126 5.90 9.40 4.98
CA PHE A 126 6.71 9.59 6.19
C PHE A 126 7.46 8.32 6.58
N ASN A 127 6.79 7.16 6.57
CA ASN A 127 7.41 5.88 6.90
C ASN A 127 8.48 5.48 5.88
N ILE A 128 8.26 5.69 4.58
CA ILE A 128 9.27 5.45 3.54
C ILE A 128 10.52 6.31 3.81
N LEU A 129 10.34 7.61 4.07
CA LEU A 129 11.46 8.50 4.38
C LEU A 129 12.19 8.07 5.65
N LYS A 130 11.44 7.70 6.69
CA LYS A 130 12.00 7.16 7.94
C LYS A 130 12.84 5.91 7.68
N TYR A 131 12.29 4.91 7.00
CA TYR A 131 13.00 3.66 6.73
C TYR A 131 14.21 3.85 5.81
N ARG A 132 14.15 4.77 4.85
CA ARG A 132 15.33 5.15 4.07
C ARG A 132 16.41 5.82 4.93
N SER A 133 16.01 6.69 5.85
CA SER A 133 16.93 7.30 6.81
C SER A 133 17.54 6.24 7.73
N ASP A 134 16.71 5.36 8.30
CA ASP A 134 17.15 4.26 9.18
C ASP A 134 18.17 3.38 8.45
N LEU A 135 17.95 3.07 7.16
CA LEU A 135 18.87 2.28 6.33
C LEU A 135 20.17 3.04 5.98
N GLN A 136 20.12 4.36 5.84
CA GLN A 136 21.32 5.18 5.61
C GLN A 136 22.20 5.25 6.85
N THR A 137 21.60 5.25 8.03
CA THR A 137 22.30 5.37 9.32
C THR A 137 22.52 4.03 10.02
N ILE A 138 22.16 2.91 9.40
CA ILE A 138 22.28 1.60 10.01
C ILE A 138 23.75 1.22 10.18
N THR A 139 24.12 0.80 11.39
CA THR A 139 25.47 0.33 11.70
C THR A 139 25.41 -1.03 12.40
N LYS A 140 26.41 -1.88 12.15
CA LYS A 140 26.59 -3.15 12.88
C LYS A 140 26.87 -2.86 14.36
N GLY A 141 27.74 -1.88 14.64
CA GLY A 141 28.15 -1.57 16.00
C GLY A 141 28.72 -2.80 16.70
N GLY A 142 28.31 -3.04 17.95
CA GLY A 142 28.69 -4.23 18.70
C GLY A 142 27.82 -5.46 18.45
N ASP A 143 26.83 -5.40 17.56
CA ASP A 143 25.97 -6.54 17.26
C ASP A 143 26.72 -7.60 16.42
N SER A 144 26.24 -8.84 16.44
CA SER A 144 26.69 -9.87 15.50
C SER A 144 26.24 -9.54 14.07
N VAL A 145 26.93 -10.09 13.07
CA VAL A 145 26.53 -9.97 11.65
C VAL A 145 25.12 -10.47 11.43
N THR A 146 24.70 -11.56 12.09
CA THR A 146 23.34 -12.10 11.97
C THR A 146 22.25 -11.11 12.40
N VAL A 147 22.45 -10.42 13.53
CA VAL A 147 21.51 -9.40 14.04
C VAL A 147 21.51 -8.19 13.12
N TYR A 148 22.69 -7.75 12.67
CA TYR A 148 22.84 -6.63 11.75
C TYR A 148 22.11 -6.86 10.42
N VAL A 149 22.37 -8.01 9.79
CA VAL A 149 21.70 -8.44 8.54
C VAL A 149 20.18 -8.56 8.73
N GLY A 150 19.74 -9.12 9.86
CA GLY A 150 18.30 -9.22 10.17
C GLY A 150 17.61 -7.85 10.22
N ARG A 151 18.26 -6.83 10.80
CA ARG A 151 17.73 -5.45 10.82
C ARG A 151 17.64 -4.85 9.41
N ILE A 152 18.63 -5.12 8.56
CA ILE A 152 18.63 -4.69 7.15
C ILE A 152 17.46 -5.31 6.39
N ASP A 153 17.24 -6.63 6.52
CA ASP A 153 16.14 -7.35 5.86
C ASP A 153 14.77 -6.90 6.36
N GLU A 154 14.65 -6.58 7.65
CA GLU A 154 13.43 -6.04 8.23
C GLU A 154 13.07 -4.68 7.58
N ILE A 155 14.06 -3.79 7.41
CA ILE A 155 13.86 -2.51 6.74
C ILE A 155 13.49 -2.71 5.26
N ARG A 156 14.18 -3.62 4.54
CA ARG A 156 13.86 -3.97 3.14
C ARG A 156 12.42 -4.45 3.00
N THR A 157 11.98 -5.33 3.90
CA THR A 157 10.62 -5.87 3.92
C THR A 157 9.57 -4.79 4.19
N LYS A 158 9.86 -3.88 5.14
CA LYS A 158 8.98 -2.74 5.42
C LYS A 158 8.83 -1.82 4.21
N LEU A 159 9.93 -1.49 3.52
CA LEU A 159 9.91 -0.69 2.30
C LEU A 159 9.15 -1.38 1.15
N ALA A 160 9.33 -2.69 0.98
CA ALA A 160 8.58 -3.48 0.01
C ALA A 160 7.06 -3.44 0.27
N GLY A 161 6.64 -3.36 1.54
CA GLY A 161 5.23 -3.16 1.93
C GLY A 161 4.60 -1.87 1.36
N PHE A 162 5.42 -0.84 1.13
CA PHE A 162 5.01 0.42 0.48
C PHE A 162 5.24 0.41 -1.04
N SER A 163 5.46 -0.76 -1.65
CA SER A 163 5.83 -0.89 -3.07
C SER A 163 7.16 -0.21 -3.44
N VAL A 164 8.05 -0.01 -2.47
CA VAL A 164 9.41 0.47 -2.71
C VAL A 164 10.32 -0.76 -2.80
N MET A 165 10.73 -1.09 -4.02
CA MET A 165 11.66 -2.20 -4.27
C MET A 165 13.09 -1.68 -4.20
N MET A 166 13.92 -2.38 -3.43
CA MET A 166 15.36 -2.12 -3.33
C MET A 166 16.08 -3.29 -3.98
N ASP A 167 16.99 -2.99 -4.89
CA ASP A 167 17.82 -4.01 -5.51
C ASP A 167 18.93 -4.48 -4.56
N ASP A 168 19.52 -5.64 -4.85
CA ASP A 168 20.53 -6.23 -3.99
C ASP A 168 21.79 -5.36 -3.89
N ALA A 169 22.14 -4.62 -4.96
CA ALA A 169 23.32 -3.75 -4.96
C ALA A 169 23.15 -2.54 -4.03
N GLU A 170 21.97 -1.93 -4.00
CA GLU A 170 21.60 -0.86 -3.08
C GLU A 170 21.69 -1.36 -1.64
N MET A 171 21.11 -2.54 -1.36
CA MET A 171 21.15 -3.17 -0.04
C MET A 171 22.58 -3.47 0.42
N ILE A 172 23.41 -4.04 -0.46
CA ILE A 172 24.83 -4.30 -0.18
C ILE A 172 25.58 -2.98 0.09
N GLY A 173 25.34 -1.93 -0.69
CA GLY A 173 25.98 -0.62 -0.49
C GLY A 173 25.60 0.03 0.85
N HIS A 174 24.37 -0.16 1.32
CA HIS A 174 23.97 0.23 2.68
C HIS A 174 24.65 -0.61 3.75
N ALA A 175 24.69 -1.93 3.58
CA ALA A 175 25.35 -2.84 4.51
C ALA A 175 26.85 -2.52 4.66
N LEU A 176 27.56 -2.32 3.56
CA LEU A 176 29.00 -2.02 3.57
C LEU A 176 29.34 -0.71 4.31
N ARG A 177 28.47 0.31 4.25
CA ARG A 177 28.68 1.59 4.95
C ARG A 177 28.48 1.49 6.45
N GLY A 178 27.69 0.53 6.92
CA GLY A 178 27.41 0.34 8.34
C GLY A 178 28.40 -0.59 9.05
N LEU A 179 29.37 -1.15 8.34
CA LEU A 179 30.39 -2.01 8.94
C LEU A 179 31.47 -1.18 9.67
N PRO A 180 31.97 -1.66 10.83
CA PRO A 180 33.04 -1.01 11.56
C PRO A 180 34.40 -1.17 10.84
N GLU A 181 35.40 -0.42 11.30
CA GLU A 181 36.74 -0.33 10.68
C GLU A 181 37.47 -1.68 10.59
N GLU A 182 37.18 -2.61 11.51
CA GLU A 182 37.70 -3.98 11.48
C GLU A 182 37.32 -4.77 10.21
N TYR A 183 36.28 -4.33 9.46
CA TYR A 183 35.87 -4.91 8.18
C TYR A 183 36.41 -4.15 6.95
N GLU A 184 37.33 -3.19 7.09
CA GLU A 184 37.84 -2.39 5.97
C GLU A 184 38.39 -3.25 4.81
N ALA A 185 39.14 -4.32 5.12
CA ALA A 185 39.66 -5.24 4.10
C ALA A 185 38.54 -5.92 3.31
N PHE A 186 37.50 -6.38 4.01
CA PHE A 186 36.30 -6.95 3.42
C PHE A 186 35.54 -5.92 2.56
N ARG A 187 35.33 -4.70 3.06
CA ARG A 187 34.68 -3.61 2.31
C ARG A 187 35.38 -3.34 0.98
N ASN A 188 36.71 -3.26 1.00
CA ASN A 188 37.52 -3.03 -0.19
C ASN A 188 37.43 -4.20 -1.17
N SER A 189 37.48 -5.44 -0.68
CA SER A 189 37.33 -6.66 -1.49
C SER A 189 35.99 -6.71 -2.22
N ILE A 190 34.88 -6.45 -1.52
CA ILE A 190 33.55 -6.44 -2.13
C ILE A 190 33.41 -5.26 -3.11
N THR A 191 33.95 -4.09 -2.79
CA THR A 191 33.86 -2.90 -3.65
C THR A 191 34.68 -3.04 -4.94
N ALA A 192 35.81 -3.73 -4.89
CA ALA A 192 36.66 -4.00 -6.05
C ALA A 192 36.11 -5.11 -6.98
N ARG A 193 35.06 -5.81 -6.55
CA ARG A 193 34.44 -6.89 -7.32
C ARG A 193 33.71 -6.33 -8.54
N ASN A 194 34.00 -6.90 -9.72
CA ASN A 194 33.35 -6.49 -10.99
C ASN A 194 32.06 -7.27 -11.31
N GLU A 195 31.82 -8.40 -10.64
CA GLU A 195 30.64 -9.23 -10.88
C GLU A 195 29.47 -8.82 -9.98
N PRO A 196 28.22 -8.87 -10.48
CA PRO A 196 27.04 -8.70 -9.65
C PRO A 196 27.04 -9.71 -8.51
N LEU A 197 26.82 -9.22 -7.29
CA LEU A 197 26.76 -10.02 -6.08
C LEU A 197 25.31 -10.03 -5.58
N LEU A 198 24.78 -11.23 -5.32
CA LEU A 198 23.44 -11.37 -4.73
C LEU A 198 23.50 -11.10 -3.23
N LEU A 199 22.41 -10.58 -2.67
CA LEU A 199 22.39 -10.18 -1.25
C LEU A 199 22.63 -11.37 -0.31
N ASN A 200 22.08 -12.54 -0.64
CA ASN A 200 22.30 -13.76 0.13
C ASN A 200 23.76 -14.22 0.12
N GLU A 201 24.42 -14.11 -1.04
CA GLU A 201 25.85 -14.44 -1.17
C GLU A 201 26.70 -13.47 -0.34
N PHE A 202 26.37 -12.18 -0.39
CA PHE A 202 27.01 -11.16 0.44
C PHE A 202 26.88 -11.48 1.93
N TYR A 203 25.70 -11.87 2.42
CA TYR A 203 25.50 -12.23 3.82
C TYR A 203 26.35 -13.44 4.25
N VAL A 204 26.50 -14.44 3.38
CA VAL A 204 27.37 -15.61 3.66
C VAL A 204 28.83 -15.18 3.75
N LEU A 205 29.30 -14.32 2.84
CA LEU A 205 30.66 -13.80 2.87
C LEU A 205 30.94 -12.96 4.12
N LEU A 206 29.97 -12.14 4.53
CA LEU A 206 30.08 -11.31 5.73
C LEU A 206 30.13 -12.14 7.02
N LEU A 207 29.39 -13.26 7.09
CA LEU A 207 29.46 -14.20 8.20
C LEU A 207 30.82 -14.91 8.28
N ALA A 208 31.38 -15.29 7.12
CA ALA A 208 32.71 -15.89 7.07
C ALA A 208 33.79 -14.92 7.55
N GLU A 209 33.68 -13.64 7.18
CA GLU A 209 34.57 -12.59 7.65
C GLU A 209 34.50 -12.39 9.16
N GLU A 210 33.28 -12.36 9.74
CA GLU A 210 33.10 -12.26 11.20
C GLU A 210 33.80 -13.42 11.93
N ALA A 211 33.67 -14.64 11.42
CA ALA A 211 34.36 -15.80 12.00
C ALA A 211 35.89 -15.68 11.92
N SER A 212 36.42 -15.16 10.80
CA SER A 212 37.86 -14.93 10.62
C SER A 212 38.41 -13.87 11.58
N ILE A 213 37.69 -12.75 11.75
CA ILE A 213 38.08 -11.68 12.68
C ILE A 213 38.06 -12.20 14.13
N LEU A 214 37.03 -12.96 14.51
CA LEU A 214 36.94 -13.54 15.85
C LEU A 214 38.06 -14.56 16.13
N ALA A 215 38.47 -15.34 15.12
CA ALA A 215 39.57 -16.30 15.25
C ALA A 215 40.96 -15.62 15.33
N GLY A 216 41.13 -14.47 14.66
CA GLY A 216 42.38 -13.69 14.70
C GLY A 216 42.60 -12.89 15.98
N ASN A 217 41.56 -12.71 16.79
CA ASN A 217 41.60 -11.98 18.07
C ASN A 217 41.81 -12.90 19.31
N GLN A 218 42.04 -14.21 19.10
CA GLN A 218 42.38 -15.20 20.13
C GLN A 218 43.89 -15.45 20.19
#